data_AF-A0A350I6U3-F1
#
_entry.id   AF-A0A350I6U3-F1
#
_cell.length_a   1.000
_cell.length_b   1.000
_cell.length_c   1.000
_cell.angle_alpha   90.00
_cell.angle_beta   90.00
_cell.angle_gamma   90.00
#
_symmetry.space_group_name_H-M   'P 1'
#
loop_
_entity.id
_entity.type
_entity.pdbx_description
1 polymer ?
#
loop_
_entity_poly.entity_id
_entity_poly.type
_entity_poly.pdbx_seq_one_letter_code
_entity_poly.pdbx_strand_id
1 'polypeptide(L)'
;MKRILITGAAGFLGSHLSDRFIKEGYEVIVMDNLITGDMDNIAHLLPLEHFSFHHHDVSNYVHVVGDLDYILHFASPASPIDYLKMPIQTLKVGSLGTHNLLG
;
A
#
# COMPACT_ATOMS: atom_id res chain seq x y z
N MET A 1 17.32 -7.98 8.28
CA MET A 1 16.66 -6.91 7.51
C MET A 1 15.21 -6.92 7.92
N LYS A 2 14.63 -5.77 8.26
CA LYS A 2 13.22 -5.72 8.65
C LYS A 2 12.32 -5.67 7.41
N ARG A 3 11.16 -6.33 7.47
CA ARG A 3 10.19 -6.43 6.36
C ARG A 3 8.94 -5.62 6.67
N ILE A 4 8.55 -4.76 5.74
CA ILE A 4 7.42 -3.85 5.91
C ILE A 4 6.45 -3.96 4.73
N LEU A 5 5.16 -4.07 5.05
CA LEU A 5 4.08 -3.94 4.08
C LEU A 5 3.52 -2.51 4.14
N ILE A 6 3.46 -1.83 3.00
CA ILE A 6 2.82 -0.52 2.86
C ILE A 6 1.69 -0.63 1.83
N THR A 7 0.47 -0.32 2.25
CA THR A 7 -0.68 -0.30 1.34
C THR A 7 -1.08 1.14 1.01
N GLY A 8 -1.55 1.39 -0.21
CA GLY A 8 -1.73 2.76 -0.70
C GLY A 8 -0.40 3.44 -1.08
N ALA A 9 0.59 2.62 -1.46
CA ALA A 9 1.96 3.06 -1.69
C ALA A 9 2.16 3.92 -2.94
N ALA A 10 1.28 3.83 -3.92
CA ALA A 10 1.30 4.72 -5.09
C ALA A 10 0.61 6.07 -4.79
N GLY A 11 0.05 6.25 -3.59
CA GLY A 11 -0.45 7.52 -3.08
C GLY A 11 0.63 8.37 -2.40
N PHE A 12 0.24 9.58 -1.94
CA PHE A 12 1.18 10.56 -1.39
C PHE A 12 2.00 10.05 -0.20
N LEU A 13 1.37 9.64 0.90
CA LEU A 13 2.11 9.21 2.10
C LEU A 13 2.85 7.89 1.88
N GLY A 14 2.19 6.94 1.19
CA GLY A 14 2.73 5.61 0.99
C GLY A 14 4.01 5.61 0.16
N SER A 15 4.12 6.46 -0.87
CA SER A 15 5.32 6.54 -1.71
C SER A 15 6.50 7.12 -0.94
N HIS A 16 6.28 8.20 -0.19
CA HIS A 16 7.32 8.85 0.61
C HIS A 16 7.84 7.93 1.73
N LEU A 17 6.97 7.11 2.32
CA LEU A 17 7.38 6.10 3.29
C LEU A 17 8.12 4.95 2.63
N SER A 18 7.73 4.55 1.41
CA SER A 18 8.46 3.56 0.63
C SER A 18 9.90 4.02 0.37
N ASP A 19 10.09 5.26 -0.09
CA ASP A 19 11.42 5.87 -0.27
C ASP A 19 12.25 5.85 1.01
N ARG A 20 11.63 6.22 2.13
CA ARG A 20 12.29 6.29 3.42
C ARG A 20 12.77 4.90 3.86
N PHE A 21 11.90 3.90 3.86
CA PHE A 21 12.25 2.57 4.36
C PHE A 21 13.27 1.85 3.47
N ILE A 22 13.21 2.05 2.15
CA ILE A 22 14.27 1.60 1.25
C ILE A 22 15.61 2.23 1.62
N LYS A 23 15.66 3.55 1.85
CA LYS A 23 16.89 4.26 2.28
C LYS A 23 17.41 3.79 3.64
N GLU A 24 16.52 3.37 4.53
CA GLU A 24 16.87 2.83 5.85
C GLU A 24 17.26 1.32 5.81
N GLY A 25 17.24 0.69 4.64
CA GLY A 25 17.69 -0.70 4.44
C GLY A 25 16.65 -1.76 4.80
N TYR A 26 15.36 -1.45 4.68
CA TYR A 26 14.26 -2.41 4.86
C TYR A 26 13.96 -3.14 3.54
N GLU A 27 13.37 -4.33 3.65
CA GLU A 27 12.64 -4.94 2.54
C GLU A 27 11.24 -4.33 2.51
N VAL A 28 10.91 -3.60 1.44
CA VAL A 28 9.66 -2.88 1.30
C VAL A 28 8.76 -3.60 0.31
N ILE A 29 7.64 -4.09 0.81
CA ILE A 29 6.58 -4.70 0.04
C ILE A 29 5.46 -3.68 -0.04
N VAL A 30 4.99 -3.38 -1.24
CA VAL A 30 3.92 -2.42 -1.44
C VAL A 30 2.71 -3.02 -2.14
N MET A 31 1.52 -2.59 -1.71
CA MET A 31 0.25 -2.94 -2.36
C MET A 31 -0.53 -1.69 -2.72
N ASP A 32 -0.97 -1.61 -3.96
CA ASP A 32 -1.85 -0.55 -4.43
C ASP A 32 -2.71 -1.09 -5.57
N ASN A 33 -3.94 -0.62 -5.72
CA ASN A 33 -4.80 -0.98 -6.85
C ASN A 33 -4.83 0.11 -7.93
N LEU A 34 -4.11 1.22 -7.73
CA LEU A 34 -3.96 2.37 -8.63
C LEU A 34 -5.28 3.09 -8.91
N ILE A 35 -6.25 2.98 -8.00
CA ILE A 35 -7.55 3.61 -8.19
C ILE A 35 -7.49 5.13 -8.05
N THR A 36 -6.66 5.62 -7.13
CA THR A 36 -6.28 7.03 -6.95
C THR A 36 -4.76 7.21 -6.87
N GLY A 37 -4.00 6.11 -6.87
CA GLY A 37 -2.54 6.12 -6.84
C GLY A 37 -1.94 6.31 -8.24
N ASP A 38 -0.72 6.84 -8.29
CA ASP A 38 0.03 7.06 -9.52
C ASP A 38 1.33 6.24 -9.48
N MET A 39 1.57 5.44 -10.53
CA MET A 39 2.78 4.62 -10.64
C MET A 39 4.04 5.45 -10.68
N ASP A 40 3.98 6.68 -11.19
CA ASP A 40 5.14 7.58 -11.24
C ASP A 40 5.69 7.89 -9.84
N ASN A 41 4.86 7.78 -8.79
CA ASN A 41 5.30 7.97 -7.40
C ASN A 41 6.23 6.87 -6.88
N ILE A 42 6.26 5.69 -7.50
CA ILE A 42 7.06 4.54 -7.06
C ILE A 42 7.90 3.90 -8.17
N ALA A 43 7.79 4.38 -9.41
CA ALA A 43 8.45 3.79 -10.58
C ALA A 43 9.97 3.69 -10.42
N HIS A 44 10.59 4.67 -9.76
CA HIS A 44 12.04 4.69 -9.49
C HIS A 44 12.48 3.62 -8.48
N LEU A 45 11.56 3.06 -7.68
CA LEU A 45 11.85 1.99 -6.72
C LEU A 45 11.75 0.59 -7.33
N LEU A 46 10.99 0.42 -8.42
CA LEU A 46 10.76 -0.87 -9.07
C LEU A 46 12.03 -1.67 -9.42
N PRO A 47 13.15 -1.05 -9.86
CA PRO A 47 14.36 -1.80 -10.18
C PRO A 47 15.17 -2.26 -8.96
N LEU A 48 14.79 -1.86 -7.75
CA LEU A 48 15.57 -2.15 -6.53
C LEU A 48 15.26 -3.55 -6.01
N GLU A 49 16.30 -4.32 -5.66
CA GLU A 49 16.19 -5.71 -5.18
C GLU A 49 15.32 -5.86 -3.93
N HIS A 50 15.33 -4.84 -3.05
CA HIS A 50 14.59 -4.85 -1.78
C HIS A 50 13.21 -4.17 -1.86
N PHE A 51 12.73 -3.90 -3.08
CA PHE A 51 11.41 -3.31 -3.32
C PHE A 51 10.55 -4.26 -4.15
N SER A 52 9.32 -4.50 -3.73
CA SER A 52 8.36 -5.30 -4.48
C SER A 52 7.00 -4.61 -4.55
N PHE A 53 6.46 -4.50 -5.76
CA PHE A 53 5.14 -3.93 -6.01
C PHE A 53 4.13 -5.01 -6.36
N HIS A 54 2.99 -4.97 -5.68
CA HIS A 54 1.84 -5.83 -5.92
C HIS A 54 0.63 -4.98 -6.31
N HIS A 55 0.17 -5.11 -7.55
CA HIS A 55 -1.09 -4.51 -7.98
C HIS A 55 -2.25 -5.28 -7.33
N HIS A 56 -2.81 -4.75 -6.25
CA HIS A 56 -3.75 -5.48 -5.39
C HIS A 56 -4.75 -4.56 -4.68
N ASP A 57 -6.02 -4.96 -4.69
CA ASP A 57 -7.07 -4.36 -3.87
C ASP A 57 -7.17 -5.12 -2.54
N VAL A 58 -6.70 -4.46 -1.48
CA VAL A 58 -6.62 -5.00 -0.12
C VAL A 58 -7.98 -5.29 0.51
N SER A 59 -9.09 -4.85 -0.10
CA SER A 59 -10.43 -5.28 0.29
C SER A 59 -10.68 -6.78 0.02
N ASN A 60 -9.84 -7.40 -0.81
CA ASN A 60 -9.80 -8.85 -1.04
C ASN A 60 -8.77 -9.50 -0.12
N TYR A 61 -8.78 -10.84 -0.08
CA TYR A 61 -7.83 -11.60 0.74
C TYR A 61 -6.38 -11.20 0.47
N VAL A 62 -5.68 -10.80 1.54
CA VAL A 62 -4.27 -10.39 1.49
C VAL A 62 -3.41 -11.56 1.94
N HIS A 63 -2.43 -11.91 1.11
CA HIS A 63 -1.41 -12.89 1.45
C HIS A 63 -0.03 -12.30 1.18
N VAL A 64 0.84 -12.36 2.18
CA VAL A 64 2.25 -11.99 2.07
C VAL A 64 3.08 -13.18 2.53
N VAL A 65 4.08 -13.54 1.73
CA VAL A 65 4.96 -14.68 2.03
C VAL A 65 5.95 -14.26 3.12
N GLY A 66 6.06 -15.11 4.15
CA GLY A 66 6.98 -14.92 5.29
C GLY A 66 6.49 -13.88 6.29
N ASP A 67 7.26 -13.70 7.36
CA ASP A 67 6.89 -12.80 8.46
C ASP A 67 7.07 -11.32 8.07
N LEU A 68 6.23 -10.47 8.66
CA LEU A 68 6.30 -9.01 8.57
C LEU A 68 6.62 -8.42 9.94
N ASP A 69 7.56 -7.48 9.99
CA ASP A 69 7.81 -6.71 11.21
C ASP A 69 6.79 -5.58 11.39
N TYR A 70 6.32 -5.01 10.27
CA TYR A 70 5.42 -3.86 10.27
C TYR A 70 4.40 -3.90 9.12
N ILE A 71 3.20 -3.39 9.38
CA ILE A 71 2.16 -3.14 8.38
C ILE A 71 1.70 -1.69 8.52
N LEU A 72 1.77 -0.94 7.43
CA LEU A 72 1.32 0.45 7.35
C LEU A 72 0.19 0.56 6.33
N HIS A 73 -1.02 0.84 6.81
CA HIS A 73 -2.22 0.88 5.99
C HIS A 73 -2.65 2.30 5.63
N PHE A 74 -2.40 2.72 4.39
CA PHE A 74 -2.81 4.01 3.85
C PHE A 74 -3.71 3.91 2.60
N ALA A 75 -4.09 2.70 2.19
CA ALA A 75 -5.00 2.50 1.06
C ALA A 75 -6.39 3.03 1.40
N SER A 76 -6.76 4.18 0.82
CA SER A 76 -8.11 4.73 0.87
C SER A 76 -8.27 5.87 -0.14
N PRO A 77 -9.42 5.99 -0.85
CA PRO A 77 -9.75 7.18 -1.62
C PRO A 77 -10.06 8.37 -0.68
N ALA A 78 -9.03 9.00 -0.12
CA ALA A 78 -9.15 9.83 1.08
C ALA A 78 -9.61 11.30 0.87
N SER A 79 -10.05 11.69 -0.33
CA SER A 79 -10.51 13.07 -0.59
C SER A 79 -12.04 13.18 -0.46
N PRO A 80 -12.60 14.34 -0.03
CA PRO A 80 -14.05 14.54 0.03
C PRO A 80 -14.77 14.26 -1.29
N ILE A 81 -14.12 14.56 -2.42
CA ILE A 81 -14.66 14.30 -3.75
C ILE A 81 -14.69 12.80 -4.04
N ASP A 82 -13.64 12.08 -3.66
CA ASP A 82 -13.54 10.63 -3.90
C ASP A 82 -14.48 9.84 -3.02
N TYR A 83 -14.72 10.25 -1.77
CA TYR A 83 -15.74 9.63 -0.92
C TYR A 83 -17.13 9.65 -1.55
N LEU A 84 -17.48 10.74 -2.24
CA LEU A 84 -18.76 10.89 -2.91
C LEU A 84 -18.83 10.09 -4.23
N LYS A 85 -17.73 10.02 -4.97
CA LYS A 85 -17.64 9.25 -6.22
C LYS A 85 -17.53 7.75 -5.98
N MET A 86 -16.92 7.35 -4.86
CA MET A 86 -16.46 5.99 -4.58
C MET A 86 -16.85 5.54 -3.15
N PRO A 87 -18.11 5.70 -2.72
CA PRO A 87 -18.51 5.44 -1.35
C PRO A 87 -18.39 3.96 -0.98
N ILE A 88 -18.69 3.06 -1.92
CA ILE A 88 -18.62 1.61 -1.69
C ILE A 88 -17.17 1.15 -1.58
N GLN A 89 -16.27 1.64 -2.44
CA GLN A 89 -14.85 1.33 -2.39
C GLN A 89 -14.23 1.86 -1.10
N THR A 90 -14.57 3.09 -0.71
CA THR A 90 -14.14 3.70 0.57
C THR A 90 -14.59 2.87 1.76
N LEU A 91 -15.86 2.46 1.80
CA LEU A 91 -16.40 1.61 2.86
C LEU A 91 -15.67 0.25 2.92
N LYS A 92 -15.49 -0.39 1.76
CA LYS A 92 -14.84 -1.70 1.66
C LYS A 92 -13.39 -1.65 2.11
N VAL A 93 -12.60 -0.71 1.61
CA VAL A 93 -11.18 -0.63 1.98
C VAL A 93 -11.01 -0.25 3.45
N GLY A 94 -11.83 0.67 3.97
CA GLY A 94 -11.79 1.05 5.38
C GLY A 94 -12.23 -0.07 6.34
N SER A 95 -13.10 -0.98 5.90
CA SER A 95 -13.61 -2.08 6.73
C SER A 95 -12.89 -3.40 6.43
N LEU A 96 -13.08 -3.94 5.23
CA LEU A 96 -12.51 -5.21 4.79
C LEU A 96 -11.00 -5.10 4.60
N GLY A 97 -10.50 -4.00 4.04
CA GLY A 97 -9.06 -3.78 3.88
C GLY A 97 -8.34 -3.78 5.22
N THR A 98 -8.85 -3.01 6.18
CA THR A 98 -8.35 -3.02 7.57
C THR A 98 -8.41 -4.42 8.18
N HIS A 99 -9.52 -5.15 8.03
CA HIS A 99 -9.67 -6.50 8.55
C HIS A 99 -8.63 -7.46 7.96
N ASN A 100 -8.51 -7.51 6.63
CA ASN A 100 -7.58 -8.41 5.93
C ASN A 100 -6.12 -8.17 6.30
N LEU A 101 -5.75 -6.94 6.67
CA LEU A 101 -4.38 -6.57 7.05
C LEU A 101 -4.05 -6.85 8.52
N LEU A 102 -5.05 -7.04 9.38
CA LEU A 102 -4.85 -7.39 10.80
C LEU A 102 -4.69 -8.90 11.02
N GLY A 103 -5.13 -9.73 10.07
CA GLY A 103 -5.18 -11.20 10.19
C GLY A 103 -6.52 -11.68 10.75
#